data_AF-A0A940PCA5-F1
#
_entry.id   AF-A0A940PCA5-F1
#
_cell.length_a   1.000
_cell.length_b   1.000
_cell.length_c   1.000
_cell.angle_alpha   90.00
_cell.angle_beta   90.00
_cell.angle_gamma   90.00
#
_symmetry.space_group_name_H-M   'P 1'
#
loop_
_entity.id
_entity.type
_entity.pdbx_description
1 polymer ?
#
loop_
_entity_poly.entity_id
_entity_poly.type
_entity_poly.pdbx_seq_one_letter_code
_entity_poly.pdbx_strand_id
1 'polypeptide(L)'
;MMISNYNDFGNEFIESISGNWYSDGLHVEDLVCENSSIEFSLKFNGEEMLETFKIASYGYVTNSKDQKHDYILPFTEYNHFGFSWLRINPHYKNKGICSYVMLRIISVVISKYLNRNFLFDLKNTSKEIEDPLRLYSSILTNSKAGFQYRYFEIKDREADIEKITKQFIDKESKITMLLSEGL
;
A
#
# COMPACT_ATOMS: atom_id res chain seq x y z
N MET A 1 19.69 0.63 20.02
CA MET A 1 18.47 0.15 19.35
C MET A 1 18.51 0.72 17.95
N MET A 2 18.81 -0.10 16.94
CA MET A 2 19.05 0.40 15.58
C MET A 2 17.72 0.80 14.94
N ILE A 3 17.51 2.10 14.77
CA ILE A 3 16.52 2.64 13.85
C ILE A 3 17.12 2.39 12.47
N SER A 4 16.66 1.34 11.78
CA SER A 4 17.04 1.14 10.37
C SER A 4 16.57 2.36 9.58
N ASN A 5 17.43 2.87 8.70
CA ASN A 5 17.09 3.96 7.80
C ASN A 5 15.91 3.53 6.91
N TYR A 6 14.69 3.90 7.29
CA TYR A 6 13.46 3.72 6.50
C TYR A 6 13.35 4.70 5.32
N ASN A 7 14.47 5.30 4.90
CA ASN A 7 14.50 6.35 3.86
C ASN A 7 14.53 5.80 2.44
N ASP A 8 14.77 4.49 2.25
CA ASP A 8 14.66 3.86 0.94
C ASP A 8 13.39 3.01 0.90
N PHE A 9 12.44 3.39 0.03
CA PHE A 9 11.24 2.60 -0.21
C PHE A 9 11.60 1.19 -0.66
N GLY A 10 12.62 1.10 -1.51
CA GLY A 10 13.13 -0.16 -2.04
C GLY A 10 13.77 -1.04 -0.97
N ASN A 11 13.64 -2.34 -1.18
CA ASN A 11 14.47 -3.36 -0.54
C ASN A 11 14.91 -4.34 -1.63
N GLU A 12 15.50 -5.46 -1.24
CA GLU A 12 15.98 -6.47 -2.20
C GLU A 12 14.87 -7.07 -3.10
N PHE A 13 13.58 -6.83 -2.80
CA PHE A 13 12.44 -7.41 -3.52
C PHE A 13 11.53 -6.39 -4.23
N ILE A 14 11.55 -5.13 -3.80
CA ILE A 14 10.68 -4.09 -4.35
C ILE A 14 11.55 -2.96 -4.89
N GLU A 15 11.39 -2.67 -6.18
CA GLU A 15 11.93 -1.47 -6.80
C GLU A 15 10.79 -0.61 -7.34
N SER A 16 10.92 0.71 -7.19
CA SER A 16 10.08 1.66 -7.93
C SER A 16 10.49 1.66 -9.40
N ILE A 17 9.55 1.50 -10.33
CA ILE A 17 9.86 1.58 -11.76
C ILE A 17 9.88 3.05 -12.18
N SER A 18 11.06 3.57 -12.51
CA SER A 18 11.22 4.88 -13.17
C SER A 18 10.99 4.76 -14.68
N GLY A 19 9.79 4.33 -15.09
CA GLY A 19 9.54 3.91 -16.47
C GLY A 19 8.14 4.17 -17.02
N ASN A 20 7.28 4.85 -16.27
CA ASN A 20 6.04 5.40 -16.83
C ASN A 20 6.25 6.88 -17.14
N TRP A 21 5.63 7.37 -18.22
CA TRP A 21 5.82 8.71 -18.82
C TRP A 21 5.56 9.92 -17.90
N TYR A 22 5.34 9.71 -16.61
CA TYR A 22 5.02 10.70 -15.57
C TYR A 22 5.94 10.64 -14.34
N SER A 23 6.89 9.72 -14.24
CA SER A 23 7.54 9.41 -12.95
C SER A 23 8.99 8.92 -13.05
N ASP A 24 9.88 9.72 -13.61
CA ASP A 24 11.31 9.57 -13.30
C ASP A 24 11.57 10.14 -11.90
N GLY A 25 11.88 9.26 -10.93
CA GLY A 25 12.36 9.68 -9.60
C GLY A 25 11.31 10.02 -8.53
N LEU A 26 10.04 9.66 -8.70
CA LEU A 26 9.02 9.87 -7.66
C LEU A 26 9.16 8.83 -6.53
N HIS A 27 9.44 9.30 -5.32
CA HIS A 27 9.40 8.53 -4.08
C HIS A 27 7.97 8.48 -3.55
N VAL A 28 7.62 7.45 -2.75
CA VAL A 28 6.29 7.34 -2.08
C VAL A 28 5.90 8.59 -1.28
N GLU A 29 6.91 9.35 -0.89
CA GLU A 29 6.88 10.59 -0.16
C GLU A 29 6.29 11.74 -0.98
N ASP A 30 6.53 11.73 -2.30
CA ASP A 30 6.03 12.74 -3.23
C ASP A 30 4.51 12.59 -3.45
N LEU A 31 3.97 11.38 -3.27
CA LEU A 31 2.51 11.13 -3.30
C LEU A 31 1.77 11.88 -2.19
N VAL A 32 2.43 12.19 -1.08
CA VAL A 32 1.79 12.87 0.07
C VAL A 32 1.58 14.36 -0.20
N CYS A 33 2.28 14.92 -1.19
CA CYS A 33 2.28 16.35 -1.50
C CYS A 33 1.58 16.69 -2.83
N GLU A 34 1.41 15.72 -3.72
CA GLU A 34 0.89 15.94 -5.07
C GLU A 34 -0.19 14.91 -5.43
N ASN A 35 -1.17 15.33 -6.26
CA ASN A 35 -2.11 14.41 -6.90
C ASN A 35 -1.39 13.62 -8.00
N SER A 36 -0.59 12.64 -7.59
CA SER A 36 0.26 11.84 -8.45
C SER A 36 0.00 10.35 -8.22
N SER A 37 0.62 9.51 -9.05
CA SER A 37 0.55 8.07 -8.89
C SER A 37 1.89 7.43 -9.14
N ILE A 38 2.24 6.42 -8.34
CA ILE A 38 3.47 5.65 -8.49
C ILE A 38 3.10 4.21 -8.81
N GLU A 39 3.87 3.63 -9.72
CA GLU A 39 3.82 2.22 -10.07
C GLU A 39 5.05 1.48 -9.53
N PHE A 40 4.83 0.33 -8.89
CA PHE A 40 5.88 -0.51 -8.35
C PHE A 40 5.97 -1.83 -9.11
N SER A 41 7.19 -2.35 -9.33
CA SER A 41 7.41 -3.75 -9.69
C SER A 41 8.08 -4.52 -8.57
N LEU A 42 7.70 -5.79 -8.51
CA LEU A 42 8.41 -6.77 -7.70
C LEU A 42 9.57 -7.30 -8.53
N LYS A 43 10.77 -7.33 -7.97
CA LYS A 43 11.91 -8.01 -8.57
C LYS A 43 12.32 -9.18 -7.70
N PHE A 44 12.77 -10.25 -8.35
CA PHE A 44 13.41 -11.36 -7.65
C PHE A 44 14.64 -11.83 -8.42
N ASN A 45 15.78 -11.98 -7.73
CA ASN A 45 17.07 -12.32 -8.36
C ASN A 45 17.49 -11.40 -9.52
N GLY A 46 17.10 -10.12 -9.48
CA GLY A 46 17.38 -9.18 -10.56
C GLY A 46 16.50 -9.36 -11.81
N GLU A 47 15.59 -10.34 -11.82
CA GLU A 47 14.57 -10.49 -12.84
C GLU A 47 13.31 -9.72 -12.43
N GLU A 48 12.79 -8.92 -13.36
CA GLU A 48 11.53 -8.21 -13.19
C GLU A 48 10.39 -9.22 -13.20
N MET A 49 9.68 -9.34 -12.07
CA MET A 49 8.36 -9.96 -12.08
C MET A 49 7.41 -8.87 -12.59
N LEU A 50 6.83 -9.08 -13.77
CA LEU A 50 5.89 -8.18 -14.45
C LEU A 50 4.61 -8.02 -13.62
N GLU A 51 4.73 -7.25 -12.55
CA GLU A 51 3.79 -7.09 -11.45
C GLU A 51 3.65 -5.59 -11.27
N THR A 52 2.48 -5.01 -11.52
CA THR A 52 2.28 -3.57 -11.42
C THR A 52 1.34 -3.27 -10.27
N PHE A 53 1.77 -2.38 -9.38
CA PHE A 53 0.99 -1.85 -8.27
C PHE A 53 0.89 -0.34 -8.43
N LYS A 54 -0.32 0.20 -8.57
CA LYS A 54 -0.50 1.65 -8.67
C LYS A 54 -1.13 2.21 -7.41
N ILE A 55 -0.45 3.12 -6.72
CA ILE A 55 -1.07 3.95 -5.68
C ILE A 55 -1.27 5.36 -6.23
N ALA A 56 -2.45 5.93 -6.02
CA ALA A 56 -2.78 7.30 -6.41
C ALA A 56 -3.11 8.13 -5.18
N SER A 57 -2.56 9.33 -5.10
CA SER A 57 -2.98 10.35 -4.14
C SER A 57 -4.12 11.17 -4.73
N TYR A 58 -5.21 11.31 -3.98
CA TYR A 58 -6.37 12.12 -4.37
C TYR A 58 -6.44 13.44 -3.58
N GLY A 59 -5.39 13.75 -2.81
CA GLY A 59 -5.34 14.94 -1.97
C GLY A 59 -6.16 14.78 -0.69
N TYR A 60 -6.69 15.89 -0.18
CA TYR A 60 -7.40 15.94 1.09
C TYR A 60 -8.88 15.64 0.95
N VAL A 61 -9.38 14.73 1.79
CA VAL A 61 -10.79 14.34 1.81
C VAL A 61 -11.39 14.61 3.19
N THR A 62 -12.58 15.23 3.21
CA THR A 62 -13.40 15.49 4.40
C THR A 62 -14.87 15.25 4.08
N ASN A 63 -15.72 15.10 5.10
CA ASN A 63 -17.18 14.97 4.95
C ASN A 63 -17.91 16.20 4.33
N SER A 64 -17.17 17.22 3.84
CA SER A 64 -17.73 18.52 3.42
C SER A 64 -17.69 18.81 1.91
N LYS A 65 -17.01 17.98 1.09
CA LYS A 65 -16.88 18.21 -0.37
C LYS A 65 -17.07 16.91 -1.16
N ASP A 66 -17.96 16.97 -2.17
CA ASP A 66 -18.17 15.99 -3.25
C ASP A 66 -18.17 14.50 -2.85
N GLN A 67 -19.36 13.99 -2.52
CA GLN A 67 -19.61 12.56 -2.31
C GLN A 67 -19.52 11.79 -3.64
N LYS A 68 -18.31 11.49 -4.09
CA LYS A 68 -18.02 10.48 -5.13
C LYS A 68 -17.60 9.13 -4.55
N HIS A 69 -17.48 9.02 -3.23
CA HIS A 69 -16.95 7.84 -2.54
C HIS A 69 -18.06 7.14 -1.75
N ASP A 70 -18.19 5.82 -1.92
CA ASP A 70 -19.27 5.02 -1.31
C ASP A 70 -19.06 4.75 0.21
N TYR A 71 -17.97 5.25 0.82
CA TYR A 71 -17.62 5.06 2.24
C TYR A 71 -17.79 6.33 3.09
N ILE A 72 -17.99 6.15 4.41
CA ILE A 72 -18.32 7.24 5.35
C ILE A 72 -17.06 7.97 5.75
N LEU A 73 -16.95 9.24 5.37
CA LEU A 73 -15.81 10.09 5.70
C LEU A 73 -15.97 10.76 7.07
N PRO A 74 -14.92 10.79 7.92
CA PRO A 74 -14.96 11.54 9.16
C PRO A 74 -14.97 13.05 8.90
N PHE A 75 -15.32 13.85 9.91
CA PHE A 75 -15.24 15.32 9.86
C PHE A 75 -13.79 15.85 9.92
N THR A 76 -12.81 14.95 10.01
CA THR A 76 -11.39 15.23 10.01
C THR A 76 -10.83 15.13 8.59
N GLU A 77 -9.78 15.90 8.28
CA GLU A 77 -9.09 15.84 6.99
C GLU A 77 -8.10 14.67 6.92
N TYR A 78 -8.16 13.92 5.81
CA TYR A 78 -7.25 12.80 5.50
C TYR A 78 -6.56 13.03 4.16
N ASN A 79 -5.28 12.72 4.09
CA ASN A 79 -4.59 12.51 2.81
C ASN A 79 -5.06 11.15 2.29
N HIS A 80 -5.70 11.14 1.12
CA HIS A 80 -6.34 9.96 0.57
C HIS A 80 -5.46 9.28 -0.47
N PHE A 81 -5.17 8.01 -0.21
CA PHE A 81 -4.52 7.10 -1.12
C PHE A 81 -5.45 5.98 -1.55
N GLY A 82 -5.51 5.74 -2.86
CA GLY A 82 -6.16 4.55 -3.40
C GLY A 82 -5.19 3.62 -4.09
N PHE A 83 -5.23 2.35 -3.71
CA PHE A 83 -4.62 1.27 -4.45
C PHE A 83 -5.49 0.97 -5.68
N SER A 84 -4.89 1.07 -6.86
CA SER A 84 -5.49 0.79 -8.15
C SER A 84 -4.63 -0.23 -8.92
N TRP A 85 -5.25 -0.93 -9.87
CA TRP A 85 -4.58 -1.84 -10.82
C TRP A 85 -3.49 -2.73 -10.20
N LEU A 86 -3.91 -3.84 -9.59
CA LEU A 86 -3.02 -4.90 -9.12
C LEU A 86 -2.94 -5.99 -10.18
N ARG A 87 -1.99 -5.86 -11.12
CA ARG A 87 -1.81 -6.88 -12.16
C ARG A 87 -0.77 -7.88 -11.68
N ILE A 88 -1.26 -8.97 -11.09
CA ILE A 88 -0.42 -10.03 -10.51
C ILE A 88 -0.68 -11.36 -11.15
N ASN A 89 0.40 -12.06 -11.50
CA ASN A 89 0.37 -13.46 -11.86
C ASN A 89 -0.35 -14.25 -10.75
N PRO A 90 -1.42 -15.02 -11.07
CA PRO A 90 -2.15 -15.80 -10.09
C PRO A 90 -1.28 -16.67 -9.18
N HIS A 91 -0.14 -17.16 -9.69
CA HIS A 91 0.84 -17.94 -8.92
C HIS A 91 1.44 -17.15 -7.73
N TYR A 92 1.69 -15.84 -7.88
CA TYR A 92 2.22 -14.96 -6.82
C TYR A 92 1.12 -14.32 -5.97
N LYS A 93 -0.06 -14.12 -6.56
CA LYS A 93 -1.23 -13.54 -5.91
C LYS A 93 -1.64 -14.33 -4.67
N ASN A 94 -1.66 -15.65 -4.78
CA ASN A 94 -1.99 -16.56 -3.68
C ASN A 94 -0.88 -16.67 -2.61
N LYS A 95 0.33 -16.19 -2.92
CA LYS A 95 1.48 -16.16 -2.00
C LYS A 95 1.53 -14.89 -1.14
N GLY A 96 0.58 -13.96 -1.32
CA GLY A 96 0.43 -12.78 -0.48
C GLY A 96 1.38 -11.63 -0.81
N ILE A 97 1.95 -11.62 -2.02
CA ILE A 97 2.78 -10.52 -2.53
C ILE A 97 2.03 -9.19 -2.49
N CYS A 98 0.73 -9.16 -2.83
CA CYS A 98 -0.02 -7.90 -2.80
C CYS A 98 -0.05 -7.26 -1.41
N SER A 99 -0.30 -8.11 -0.40
CA SER A 99 -0.36 -7.67 0.99
C SER A 99 1.00 -7.14 1.46
N TYR A 100 2.10 -7.73 0.98
CA TYR A 100 3.45 -7.29 1.29
C TYR A 100 3.77 -5.90 0.75
N VAL A 101 3.52 -5.68 -0.54
CA VAL A 101 3.73 -4.36 -1.16
C VAL A 101 2.86 -3.30 -0.49
N MET A 102 1.58 -3.61 -0.24
CA MET A 102 0.66 -2.72 0.48
C MET A 102 1.17 -2.38 1.89
N LEU A 103 1.62 -3.38 2.65
CA LEU A 103 2.18 -3.18 4.00
C LEU A 103 3.42 -2.29 3.97
N ARG A 104 4.32 -2.50 3.01
CA ARG A 104 5.52 -1.66 2.84
C ARG A 104 5.15 -0.21 2.58
N ILE A 105 4.25 0.04 1.62
CA ILE A 105 3.79 1.39 1.27
C ILE A 105 3.16 2.09 2.47
N ILE A 106 2.19 1.43 3.13
CA ILE A 106 1.53 2.00 4.31
C ILE A 106 2.56 2.29 5.39
N SER A 107 3.45 1.33 5.71
CA SER A 107 4.49 1.48 6.73
C SER A 107 5.37 2.71 6.49
N VAL A 108 5.87 2.89 5.27
CA VAL A 108 6.73 4.03 4.91
C VAL A 108 5.96 5.36 5.07
N VAL A 109 4.75 5.46 4.50
CA VAL A 109 3.95 6.69 4.56
C VAL A 109 3.63 7.06 6.01
N ILE A 110 3.08 6.12 6.80
CA ILE A 110 2.65 6.46 8.16
C ILE A 110 3.84 6.71 9.10
N SER A 111 4.99 6.07 8.87
CA SER A 111 6.19 6.29 9.70
C SER A 111 6.85 7.64 9.42
N LYS A 112 6.81 8.11 8.16
CA LYS A 112 7.43 9.38 7.76
C LYS A 112 6.60 10.60 8.16
N TYR A 113 5.27 10.51 8.11
CA TYR A 113 4.36 11.65 8.32
C TYR A 113 3.51 11.50 9.59
N LEU A 114 4.15 11.65 10.75
CA LEU A 114 3.54 11.42 12.06
C LEU A 114 2.38 12.36 12.41
N ASN A 115 2.32 13.54 11.78
CA ASN A 115 1.37 14.61 12.09
C ASN A 115 0.24 14.76 11.05
N ARG A 116 -0.02 13.74 10.23
CA ARG A 116 -1.06 13.75 9.19
C ARG A 116 -1.98 12.56 9.32
N ASN A 117 -3.29 12.72 9.09
CA ASN A 117 -4.19 11.57 8.95
C ASN A 117 -4.15 11.02 7.52
N PHE A 118 -4.31 9.71 7.40
CA PHE A 118 -4.31 9.00 6.11
C PHE A 118 -5.54 8.11 5.95
N LEU A 119 -6.11 8.13 4.75
CA LEU A 119 -7.10 7.15 4.30
C LEU A 119 -6.43 6.32 3.21
N PHE A 120 -6.36 5.01 3.42
CA PHE A 120 -5.99 4.07 2.37
C PHE A 120 -7.23 3.28 1.95
N ASP A 121 -7.50 3.19 0.65
CA ASP A 121 -8.53 2.34 0.10
C ASP A 121 -8.05 1.44 -1.05
N LEU A 122 -8.82 0.39 -1.31
CA LEU A 122 -8.66 -0.51 -2.43
C LEU A 122 -10.06 -0.89 -2.93
N LYS A 123 -10.31 -0.69 -4.22
CA LYS A 123 -11.50 -1.25 -4.88
C LYS A 123 -11.21 -2.68 -5.32
N ASN A 124 -11.90 -3.64 -4.73
CA ASN A 124 -11.75 -5.04 -5.11
C ASN A 124 -12.52 -5.33 -6.40
N THR A 125 -11.81 -5.36 -7.53
CA THR A 125 -12.39 -5.67 -8.85
C THR A 125 -11.92 -7.00 -9.42
N SER A 126 -11.02 -7.71 -8.71
CA SER A 126 -10.46 -8.98 -9.16
C SER A 126 -11.51 -10.09 -9.11
N LYS A 127 -11.87 -10.62 -10.29
CA LYS A 127 -12.75 -11.79 -10.43
C LYS A 127 -12.05 -13.14 -10.20
N GLU A 128 -10.72 -13.12 -10.10
CA GLU A 128 -9.87 -14.31 -10.00
C GLU A 128 -9.58 -14.74 -8.55
N ILE A 129 -9.91 -13.91 -7.57
CA ILE A 129 -9.75 -14.27 -6.16
C ILE A 129 -11.14 -14.67 -5.65
N GLU A 130 -11.23 -15.85 -5.06
CA GLU A 130 -12.48 -16.39 -4.50
C GLU A 130 -13.03 -15.50 -3.38
N ASP A 131 -12.15 -14.98 -2.51
CA ASP A 131 -12.49 -13.97 -1.50
C ASP A 131 -11.46 -12.82 -1.50
N PRO A 132 -11.67 -11.79 -2.35
CA PRO A 132 -10.78 -10.63 -2.43
C PRO A 132 -10.75 -9.83 -1.13
N LEU A 133 -11.86 -9.82 -0.39
CA LEU A 133 -11.99 -9.06 0.85
C LEU A 133 -11.11 -9.65 1.96
N ARG A 134 -11.02 -10.98 2.03
CA ARG A 134 -10.19 -11.65 3.03
C ARG A 134 -8.70 -11.39 2.86
N LEU A 135 -8.21 -11.14 1.64
CA LEU A 135 -6.78 -10.94 1.38
C LEU A 135 -6.22 -9.70 2.11
N TYR A 136 -7.02 -8.64 2.20
CA TYR A 136 -6.60 -7.36 2.77
C TYR A 136 -7.26 -7.02 4.10
N SER A 137 -8.18 -7.84 4.61
CA SER A 137 -8.97 -7.53 5.82
C SER A 137 -8.14 -7.31 7.08
N SER A 138 -6.93 -7.87 7.14
CA SER A 138 -5.98 -7.64 8.24
C SER A 138 -5.26 -6.29 8.18
N ILE A 139 -5.27 -5.64 7.01
CA ILE A 139 -4.60 -4.37 6.71
C ILE A 139 -5.65 -3.25 6.62
N LEU A 140 -6.61 -3.42 5.71
CA LEU A 140 -7.75 -2.55 5.44
C LEU A 140 -8.99 -3.11 6.13
N THR A 141 -9.21 -2.68 7.38
CA THR A 141 -10.12 -3.32 8.33
C THR A 141 -11.59 -3.00 8.10
N ASN A 142 -11.92 -2.00 7.28
CA ASN A 142 -13.29 -1.65 6.93
C ASN A 142 -13.61 -2.09 5.50
N SER A 143 -14.87 -2.40 5.23
CA SER A 143 -15.34 -2.70 3.87
C SER A 143 -16.72 -2.11 3.61
N LYS A 144 -16.93 -1.54 2.42
CA LYS A 144 -18.24 -1.06 1.98
C LYS A 144 -18.30 -0.97 0.45
N ALA A 145 -19.41 -1.39 -0.15
CA ALA A 145 -19.66 -1.25 -1.59
C ALA A 145 -18.51 -1.75 -2.51
N GLY A 146 -17.86 -2.85 -2.14
CA GLY A 146 -16.73 -3.42 -2.90
C GLY A 146 -15.38 -2.74 -2.65
N PHE A 147 -15.32 -1.74 -1.78
CA PHE A 147 -14.08 -1.16 -1.28
C PHE A 147 -13.67 -1.79 0.04
N GLN A 148 -12.37 -1.93 0.25
CA GLN A 148 -11.75 -2.05 1.57
C GLN A 148 -10.97 -0.79 1.87
N TYR A 149 -11.01 -0.34 3.12
CA TYR A 149 -10.35 0.89 3.51
C TYR A 149 -9.96 0.89 4.98
N ARG A 150 -9.04 1.78 5.36
CA ARG A 150 -8.69 2.06 6.74
C ARG A 150 -8.28 3.52 6.92
N TYR A 151 -8.73 4.10 8.02
CA TYR A 151 -8.28 5.38 8.54
C TYR A 151 -7.09 5.17 9.46
N PHE A 152 -6.04 5.96 9.27
CA PHE A 152 -4.87 6.04 10.12
C PHE A 152 -4.82 7.45 10.71
N GLU A 153 -5.24 7.58 11.96
CA GLU A 153 -5.36 8.86 12.64
C GLU A 153 -4.08 9.19 13.41
N ILE A 154 -3.82 10.49 13.60
CA ILE A 154 -2.65 10.96 14.36
C ILE A 154 -2.67 10.39 15.79
N LYS A 155 -3.85 10.29 16.41
CA LYS A 155 -4.02 9.80 17.79
C LYS A 155 -3.62 8.31 17.96
N ASP A 156 -3.72 7.52 16.89
CA ASP A 156 -3.44 6.08 16.90
C ASP A 156 -2.08 5.75 16.25
N ARG A 157 -1.33 6.78 15.84
CA ARG A 157 -0.15 6.66 14.96
C ARG A 157 0.91 5.68 15.46
N GLU A 158 1.25 5.76 16.74
CA GLU A 158 2.29 4.90 17.33
C GLU A 158 1.88 3.42 17.26
N ALA A 159 0.65 3.11 17.70
CA ALA A 159 0.09 1.76 17.64
C ALA A 159 -0.08 1.27 16.19
N ASP A 160 -0.46 2.16 15.27
CA ASP A 160 -0.57 1.84 13.85
C ASP A 160 0.80 1.50 13.25
N ILE A 161 1.85 2.27 13.54
CA ILE A 161 3.21 1.99 13.08
C ILE A 161 3.68 0.64 13.61
N GLU A 162 3.53 0.37 14.92
CA GLU A 162 3.95 -0.88 15.52
C GLU A 162 3.23 -2.07 14.85
N LYS A 163 1.90 -1.99 14.73
CA LYS A 163 1.09 -3.06 14.15
C LYS A 163 1.42 -3.33 12.68
N ILE A 164 1.51 -2.28 11.86
CA ILE A 164 1.81 -2.41 10.43
C ILE A 164 3.23 -2.93 10.24
N THR A 165 4.20 -2.43 11.01
CA THR A 165 5.60 -2.88 10.94
C THR A 165 5.73 -4.36 11.31
N LYS A 166 5.05 -4.80 12.36
CA LYS A 166 5.02 -6.22 12.73
C LYS A 166 4.41 -7.09 11.62
N GLN A 167 3.26 -6.68 11.08
CA GLN A 167 2.62 -7.39 9.96
C GLN A 167 3.53 -7.43 8.72
N PHE A 168 4.25 -6.35 8.45
CA PHE A 168 5.23 -6.27 7.35
C PHE A 168 6.37 -7.27 7.56
N ILE A 169 7.03 -7.28 8.72
CA ILE A 169 8.15 -8.19 9.02
C ILE A 169 7.70 -9.66 8.95
N ASP A 170 6.53 -9.99 9.50
CA ASP A 170 5.96 -11.34 9.45
C ASP A 170 5.67 -11.78 8.01
N LYS A 171 5.31 -10.82 7.14
CA LYS A 171 5.02 -11.08 5.73
C LYS A 171 6.30 -11.19 4.90
N GLU A 172 7.26 -10.30 5.14
CA GLU A 172 8.58 -10.30 4.50
C GLU A 172 9.26 -11.64 4.71
N SER A 173 9.35 -12.11 5.95
CA SER A 173 9.98 -13.39 6.29
C SER A 173 9.39 -14.58 5.50
N LYS A 174 8.06 -14.59 5.30
CA LYS A 174 7.38 -15.64 4.53
C LYS A 174 7.68 -15.55 3.04
N ILE A 175 7.71 -14.34 2.50
CA ILE A 175 8.01 -14.11 1.08
C ILE A 175 9.47 -14.43 0.79
N THR A 176 10.41 -13.98 1.63
CA THR A 176 11.83 -14.33 1.50
C THR A 176 12.05 -15.84 1.51
N MET A 177 11.35 -16.58 2.39
CA MET A 177 11.44 -18.04 2.41
C MET A 177 10.91 -18.67 1.11
N LEU A 178 9.71 -18.30 0.68
CA LEU A 178 9.13 -18.78 -0.59
C LEU A 178 10.04 -18.48 -1.78
N LEU A 179 10.60 -17.29 -1.81
CA LEU A 179 11.52 -16.85 -2.85
C LEU A 179 12.85 -17.62 -2.82
N SER A 180 13.42 -17.88 -1.64
CA SER A 180 14.64 -18.69 -1.49
C SER A 180 14.46 -20.14 -1.93
N GLU A 181 13.22 -20.64 -1.92
CA GLU A 181 12.84 -21.97 -2.41
C GLU A 181 12.59 -21.99 -3.93
N GLY A 182 12.81 -20.86 -4.63
CA GLY A 182 12.57 -20.72 -6.08
C GLY A 182 11.11 -20.44 -6.44
N LEU A 183 10.31 -20.05 -5.43
CA LEU A 183 8.85 -19.95 -5.39
C LEU A 183 8.10 -21.29 -5.42
#